data_AF-A0A381W2G4-F1
#
_entry.id   AF-A0A381W2G4-F1
#
_cell.length_a   1.000
_cell.length_b   1.000
_cell.length_c   1.000
_cell.angle_alpha   90.00
_cell.angle_beta   90.00
_cell.angle_gamma   90.00
#
_symmetry.space_group_name_H-M   'P 1'
#
loop_
_entity.id
_entity.type
_entity.pdbx_description
1 polymer ?
#
loop_
_entity_poly.entity_id
_entity_poly.type
_entity_poly.pdbx_seq_one_letter_code
_entity_poly.pdbx_strand_id
1 'polypeptide(L)'
;MNNKMNRKKLELLNLLKTHWLWIWFWRVTLVVSLSYAWYCFYVPSNSIVWADNFTSAQYKASQSDKPIILFFTGKWCVPCKVMKRNVWADDQVTKIVNSSFIPLTIDVDDPDHAAILTRYNIGGTPITIVTDPNGNALQWRVGGIGKSEFLELLRASNPSAINYL
;
A
#
# COMPACT_ATOMS: atom_id res chain seq x y z
N MET A 1 -55.54 38.19 -21.14
CA MET A 1 -54.34 38.24 -20.26
C MET A 1 -53.85 36.88 -19.73
N ASN A 2 -54.67 35.81 -19.72
CA ASN A 2 -54.35 34.53 -19.08
C ASN A 2 -53.22 33.70 -19.77
N ASN A 3 -53.12 33.76 -21.10
CA ASN A 3 -52.18 32.93 -21.90
C ASN A 3 -50.70 33.36 -21.76
N LYS A 4 -50.43 34.67 -21.62
CA LYS A 4 -49.05 35.20 -21.46
C LYS A 4 -48.45 34.86 -20.10
N MET A 5 -49.28 34.83 -19.05
CA MET A 5 -48.86 34.49 -17.68
C MET A 5 -48.55 32.98 -17.56
N ASN A 6 -49.38 32.12 -18.17
CA ASN A 6 -49.13 30.67 -18.21
C ASN A 6 -47.88 30.32 -19.03
N ARG A 7 -47.61 31.01 -20.14
CA ARG A 7 -46.36 30.83 -20.91
C ARG A 7 -45.12 31.17 -20.08
N LYS A 8 -45.10 32.32 -19.41
CA LYS A 8 -43.97 32.70 -18.54
C LYS A 8 -43.75 31.71 -17.40
N LYS A 9 -44.83 31.22 -16.77
CA LYS A 9 -44.75 30.21 -15.70
C LYS A 9 -44.20 28.88 -16.21
N LEU A 10 -44.59 28.46 -17.41
CA LEU A 10 -44.10 27.25 -18.06
C LEU A 10 -42.62 27.36 -18.42
N GLU A 11 -42.17 28.51 -18.92
CA GLU A 11 -40.75 28.75 -19.19
C GLU A 11 -39.90 28.77 -17.92
N LEU A 12 -40.39 29.40 -16.84
CA LEU A 12 -39.72 29.40 -15.54
C LEU A 12 -39.62 27.98 -14.96
N LEU A 13 -40.68 27.19 -15.07
CA LEU A 13 -40.69 25.77 -14.68
C LEU A 13 -39.69 24.94 -15.49
N ASN A 14 -39.57 25.19 -16.79
CA ASN A 14 -38.60 24.50 -17.64
C ASN A 14 -37.16 24.95 -17.33
N LEU A 15 -36.90 26.25 -17.11
CA LEU A 15 -35.59 26.76 -16.69
C LEU A 15 -35.14 26.16 -15.35
N LEU A 16 -36.04 26.08 -14.36
CA LEU A 16 -35.76 25.45 -13.07
C LEU A 16 -35.49 23.95 -13.18
N LYS A 17 -36.23 23.24 -14.05
CA LYS A 17 -36.01 21.80 -14.30
C LYS A 17 -34.68 21.53 -15.01
N THR A 18 -34.34 22.32 -16.02
CA THR A 18 -33.08 22.17 -16.77
C THR A 18 -31.87 22.47 -15.89
N HIS A 19 -31.94 23.51 -15.04
CA HIS A 19 -30.90 23.80 -14.06
C HIS A 19 -30.79 22.73 -12.98
N TRP A 20 -31.91 22.17 -12.49
CA TRP A 20 -31.89 21.09 -11.52
C TRP A 20 -31.14 19.84 -12.02
N LEU A 21 -31.42 19.42 -13.26
CA LEU A 21 -30.75 18.28 -13.88
C LEU A 21 -29.25 18.53 -14.06
N TRP A 22 -28.88 19.75 -14.44
CA TRP A 22 -27.48 20.14 -14.63
C TRP A 22 -26.72 20.21 -13.29
N ILE A 23 -27.34 20.76 -12.24
CA ILE A 23 -26.78 20.77 -10.88
C ILE A 23 -26.58 19.33 -10.37
N TRP A 24 -27.56 18.45 -10.61
CA TRP A 24 -27.45 17.04 -10.24
C TRP A 24 -26.30 16.34 -10.96
N PHE A 25 -26.17 16.55 -12.27
CA PHE A 25 -25.09 16.00 -13.08
C PHE A 25 -23.70 16.40 -12.54
N TRP A 26 -23.49 17.69 -12.26
CA TRP A 26 -22.21 18.16 -11.72
C TRP A 26 -21.95 17.69 -10.29
N ARG A 27 -23.00 17.61 -9.45
CA ARG A 27 -22.87 17.07 -8.09
C ARG A 27 -22.49 15.60 -8.08
N VAL A 28 -23.13 14.78 -8.91
CA VAL A 28 -22.78 13.34 -9.03
C VAL A 28 -21.36 13.20 -9.57
N THR A 29 -21.01 13.94 -10.62
CA THR A 29 -19.64 13.94 -11.18
C THR A 29 -18.60 14.32 -10.13
N LEU A 30 -18.85 15.36 -9.34
CA LEU A 30 -17.97 15.79 -8.25
C LEU A 30 -17.84 14.71 -7.17
N VAL A 31 -18.95 14.10 -6.73
CA VAL A 31 -18.92 13.03 -5.71
C VAL A 31 -18.16 11.80 -6.20
N VAL A 32 -18.39 11.37 -7.44
CA VAL A 32 -17.67 10.23 -8.04
C VAL A 32 -16.18 10.56 -8.17
N SER A 33 -15.83 11.77 -8.62
CA SER A 33 -14.44 12.22 -8.73
C SER A 33 -13.73 12.25 -7.38
N LEU A 34 -14.35 12.79 -6.34
CA LEU A 34 -13.79 12.79 -4.98
C LEU A 34 -13.65 11.37 -4.41
N SER A 35 -14.62 10.51 -4.65
CA SER A 35 -14.58 9.11 -4.22
C SER A 35 -13.43 8.36 -4.90
N TYR A 36 -13.25 8.57 -6.21
CA TYR A 36 -12.15 7.98 -6.96
C TYR A 36 -10.80 8.52 -6.51
N ALA A 37 -10.68 9.82 -6.28
CA ALA A 37 -9.48 10.44 -5.74
C ALA A 37 -9.10 9.81 -4.39
N TRP A 38 -10.07 9.63 -3.48
CA TRP A 38 -9.81 8.97 -2.19
C TRP A 38 -9.33 7.52 -2.37
N TYR A 39 -9.97 6.76 -3.26
CA TYR A 39 -9.59 5.37 -3.54
C TYR A 39 -8.13 5.24 -4.02
N CYS A 40 -7.65 6.16 -4.85
CA CYS A 40 -6.26 6.17 -5.31
C CYS A 40 -5.24 6.26 -4.16
N PHE A 41 -5.59 6.90 -3.04
CA PHE A 41 -4.72 7.08 -1.87
C PHE A 41 -5.00 6.11 -0.71
N TYR A 42 -6.15 5.44 -0.68
CA TYR A 42 -6.54 4.53 0.39
C TYR A 42 -5.55 3.37 0.54
N VAL A 43 -5.01 3.08 1.73
CA VAL A 43 -4.25 1.86 2.00
C VAL A 43 -4.84 1.23 3.25
N PRO A 44 -5.32 -0.03 3.20
CA PRO A 44 -5.86 -0.70 4.38
C PRO A 44 -4.77 -0.90 5.43
N SER A 45 -5.13 -0.78 6.70
CA SER A 45 -4.28 -1.21 7.80
C SER A 45 -4.13 -2.74 7.77
N ASN A 46 -2.97 -3.24 8.19
CA ASN A 46 -2.74 -4.66 8.44
C ASN A 46 -2.35 -4.87 9.92
N SER A 47 -2.39 -6.12 10.37
CA SER A 47 -1.99 -6.53 11.72
C SER A 47 -0.55 -7.06 11.77
N ILE A 48 0.30 -6.65 10.82
CA ILE A 48 1.70 -7.03 10.80
C ILE A 48 2.46 -6.27 11.89
N VAL A 49 3.29 -7.00 12.65
CA VAL A 49 4.09 -6.44 13.74
C VAL A 49 5.42 -5.96 13.18
N TRP A 50 5.45 -4.72 12.69
CA TRP A 50 6.65 -4.09 12.15
C TRP A 50 7.68 -3.76 13.24
N ALA A 51 8.96 -3.93 12.92
CA ALA A 51 10.05 -3.43 13.75
C ALA A 51 10.21 -1.91 13.57
N ASP A 52 10.69 -1.23 14.61
CA ASP A 52 10.79 0.23 14.62
C ASP A 52 11.99 0.73 13.80
N ASN A 53 13.11 0.01 13.86
CA ASN A 53 14.34 0.33 13.15
C ASN A 53 15.18 -0.92 12.89
N PHE A 54 16.21 -0.78 12.07
CA PHE A 54 17.08 -1.90 11.67
C PHE A 54 17.78 -2.58 12.85
N THR A 55 18.31 -1.83 13.81
CA THR A 55 18.97 -2.40 14.98
C THR A 55 18.01 -3.24 15.83
N SER A 56 16.78 -2.76 16.04
CA SER A 56 15.75 -3.51 16.74
C SER A 56 15.33 -4.78 15.99
N ALA A 57 15.29 -4.72 14.65
CA ALA A 57 14.98 -5.86 13.81
C ALA A 57 16.07 -6.93 13.91
N GLN A 58 17.34 -6.54 13.85
CA GLN A 58 18.48 -7.44 14.04
C GLN A 58 18.46 -8.10 15.42
N TYR A 59 18.24 -7.32 16.49
CA TYR A 59 18.15 -7.87 17.83
C TYR A 59 17.02 -8.91 17.94
N LYS A 60 15.80 -8.59 17.47
CA LYS A 60 14.67 -9.54 17.48
C LYS A 60 14.95 -10.78 16.62
N ALA A 61 15.58 -10.59 15.46
CA ALA A 61 15.95 -11.68 14.55
C ALA A 61 16.95 -12.63 15.19
N SER A 62 17.99 -12.11 15.85
CA SER A 62 18.98 -12.92 16.56
C SER A 62 18.40 -13.68 17.76
N GLN A 63 17.43 -13.10 18.47
CA GLN A 63 16.78 -13.75 19.61
C GLN A 63 15.81 -14.86 19.21
N SER A 64 15.16 -14.72 18.05
CA SER A 64 14.11 -15.64 17.60
C SER A 64 14.53 -16.56 16.46
N ASP A 65 15.78 -16.45 16.01
CA ASP A 65 16.34 -17.15 14.83
C ASP A 65 15.45 -16.99 13.58
N LYS A 66 14.91 -15.77 13.39
CA LYS A 66 14.03 -15.43 12.27
C LYS A 66 14.73 -14.52 11.27
N PRO A 67 14.53 -14.71 9.95
CA PRO A 67 15.01 -13.77 8.95
C PRO A 67 14.28 -12.42 9.05
N ILE A 68 14.92 -11.37 8.53
CA ILE A 68 14.37 -10.02 8.48
C ILE A 68 13.83 -9.76 7.07
N ILE A 69 12.62 -9.23 6.96
CA ILE A 69 12.09 -8.73 5.69
C ILE A 69 12.26 -7.22 5.67
N LEU A 70 13.08 -6.71 4.77
CA LEU A 70 13.28 -5.29 4.51
C LEU A 70 12.40 -4.88 3.33
N PHE A 71 11.41 -4.03 3.58
CA PHE A 71 10.55 -3.46 2.55
C PHE A 71 10.88 -1.99 2.33
N PHE A 72 11.62 -1.70 1.26
CA PHE A 72 11.98 -0.35 0.86
C PHE A 72 10.79 0.30 0.14
N THR A 73 10.31 1.42 0.67
CA THR A 73 9.09 2.09 0.23
C THR A 73 9.25 3.61 0.27
N GLY A 74 8.24 4.34 -0.21
CA GLY A 74 8.20 5.80 -0.17
C GLY A 74 6.77 6.30 -0.34
N LYS A 75 6.49 7.53 0.11
CA LYS A 75 5.12 8.10 0.08
C LYS A 75 4.58 8.30 -1.34
N TRP A 76 5.47 8.60 -2.28
CA TRP A 76 5.20 8.81 -3.71
C TRP A 76 5.11 7.49 -4.49
N CYS A 77 5.52 6.36 -3.90
CA CYS A 77 5.59 5.08 -4.58
C CYS A 77 4.20 4.43 -4.75
N VAL A 78 3.59 4.63 -5.92
CA VAL A 78 2.30 4.02 -6.29
C VAL A 78 2.36 2.49 -6.26
N PRO A 79 3.37 1.81 -6.85
CA PRO A 79 3.45 0.34 -6.79
C PRO A 79 3.57 -0.20 -5.35
N CYS A 80 4.23 0.55 -4.45
CA CYS A 80 4.29 0.19 -3.04
C CYS A 80 2.91 0.20 -2.39
N LYS A 81 2.04 1.17 -2.72
CA LYS A 81 0.66 1.22 -2.22
C LYS A 81 -0.16 0.03 -2.74
N VAL A 82 0.07 -0.39 -3.99
CA VAL A 82 -0.55 -1.59 -4.56
C VAL A 82 -0.13 -2.84 -3.78
N MET A 83 1.16 -3.01 -3.48
CA MET A 83 1.62 -4.11 -2.62
C MET A 83 1.02 -4.03 -1.21
N LYS A 84 0.94 -2.84 -0.62
CA LYS A 84 0.34 -2.68 0.72
C LYS A 84 -1.12 -3.15 0.77
N ARG A 85 -1.89 -2.93 -0.31
CA ARG A 85 -3.28 -3.39 -0.44
C ARG A 85 -3.41 -4.87 -0.75
N ASN A 86 -2.64 -5.36 -1.72
CA ASN A 86 -2.89 -6.67 -2.34
C ASN A 86 -2.02 -7.78 -1.75
N VAL A 87 -0.96 -7.43 -1.01
CA VAL A 87 0.01 -8.37 -0.45
C VAL A 87 0.07 -8.20 1.07
N TRP A 88 0.46 -7.02 1.55
CA TRP A 88 0.68 -6.82 2.98
C TRP A 88 -0.61 -6.80 3.82
N ALA A 89 -1.76 -6.51 3.22
CA ALA A 89 -3.06 -6.58 3.90
C ALA A 89 -3.77 -7.93 3.74
N ASP A 90 -3.15 -8.90 3.06
CA ASP A 90 -3.69 -10.25 2.98
C ASP A 90 -3.47 -11.00 4.29
N ASP A 91 -4.51 -11.69 4.77
CA ASP A 91 -4.49 -12.39 6.07
C ASP A 91 -3.48 -13.55 6.09
N GLN A 92 -3.32 -14.26 4.98
CA GLN A 92 -2.37 -15.38 4.89
C GLN A 92 -0.93 -14.84 4.96
N VAL A 93 -0.64 -13.78 4.20
CA VAL A 93 0.65 -13.09 4.25
C VAL A 93 0.94 -12.60 5.68
N THR A 94 -0.03 -11.93 6.31
CA THR A 94 0.11 -11.38 7.66
C THR A 94 0.43 -12.46 8.69
N LYS A 95 -0.27 -13.60 8.64
CA LYS A 95 -0.03 -14.74 9.53
C LYS A 95 1.39 -15.29 9.38
N ILE A 96 1.83 -15.56 8.15
CA ILE A 96 3.15 -16.14 7.87
C ILE A 96 4.27 -15.17 8.26
N VAL A 97 4.11 -13.88 7.94
CA VAL A 97 5.11 -12.85 8.26
C VAL A 97 5.27 -12.75 9.78
N ASN A 98 4.17 -12.62 10.53
CA ASN A 98 4.24 -12.50 11.99
C ASN A 98 4.78 -13.77 12.67
N SER A 99 4.49 -14.96 12.13
CA SER A 99 4.94 -16.22 12.72
C SER A 99 6.42 -16.48 12.47
N SER A 100 6.95 -16.09 11.31
CA SER A 100 8.21 -16.65 10.80
C SER A 100 9.27 -15.63 10.40
N PHE A 101 8.96 -14.33 10.47
CA PHE A 101 9.87 -13.26 10.03
C PHE A 101 9.83 -12.06 10.97
N ILE A 102 10.83 -11.18 10.84
CA ILE A 102 10.86 -9.85 11.44
C ILE A 102 10.71 -8.81 10.32
N PRO A 103 9.51 -8.26 10.08
CA PRO A 103 9.29 -7.29 9.01
C PRO A 103 9.72 -5.88 9.43
N LEU A 104 10.37 -5.15 8.54
CA LEU A 104 10.78 -3.76 8.70
C LEU A 104 10.49 -2.98 7.42
N THR A 105 9.77 -1.87 7.53
CA THR A 105 9.64 -0.91 6.44
C THR A 105 10.75 0.12 6.51
N ILE A 106 11.33 0.45 5.35
CA ILE A 106 12.37 1.47 5.23
C ILE A 106 11.85 2.51 4.24
N ASP A 107 11.64 3.74 4.71
CA ASP A 107 11.32 4.87 3.83
C ASP A 107 12.61 5.37 3.18
N VAL A 108 12.64 5.41 1.85
CA VAL A 108 13.81 5.85 1.08
C VAL A 108 14.03 7.36 1.12
N ASP A 109 13.00 8.13 1.49
CA ASP A 109 13.09 9.59 1.62
C ASP A 109 13.54 10.01 3.04
N ASP A 110 13.67 9.06 3.97
CA ASP A 110 14.07 9.33 5.35
C ASP A 110 15.60 9.40 5.49
N PRO A 111 16.17 10.55 5.90
CA PRO A 111 17.62 10.71 6.07
C PRO A 111 18.23 9.71 7.05
N ASP A 112 17.49 9.27 8.07
CA ASP A 112 17.99 8.31 9.07
C ASP A 112 18.23 6.93 8.46
N HIS A 113 17.65 6.65 7.29
CA HIS A 113 17.84 5.41 6.55
C HIS A 113 18.98 5.47 5.52
N ALA A 114 19.70 6.59 5.37
CA ALA A 114 20.75 6.73 4.35
C ALA A 114 21.79 5.60 4.40
N ALA A 115 22.24 5.22 5.61
CA ALA A 115 23.23 4.15 5.78
C ALA A 115 22.75 2.78 5.27
N ILE A 116 21.47 2.44 5.49
CA ILE A 116 20.91 1.17 5.02
C ILE A 116 20.64 1.19 3.51
N LEU A 117 20.24 2.34 2.96
CA LEU A 117 20.07 2.52 1.52
C LEU A 117 21.42 2.34 0.79
N THR A 118 22.50 2.91 1.33
CA THR A 118 23.85 2.70 0.79
C THR A 118 24.31 1.25 0.93
N ARG A 119 24.09 0.60 2.08
CA ARG A 119 24.48 -0.80 2.32
C ARG A 119 23.90 -1.74 1.27
N TYR A 120 22.62 -1.57 0.93
CA TYR A 120 21.94 -2.39 -0.08
C TYR A 120 21.89 -1.73 -1.46
N ASN A 121 22.67 -0.67 -1.71
CA ASN A 121 22.71 0.04 -3.00
C ASN A 121 21.31 0.30 -3.61
N ILE A 122 20.39 0.82 -2.78
CA ILE A 122 18.97 0.98 -3.13
C ILE A 122 18.81 2.23 -4.00
N GLY A 123 18.54 2.03 -5.29
CA GLY A 123 18.28 3.09 -6.26
C GLY A 123 16.81 3.32 -6.60
N GLY A 124 15.87 2.56 -6.02
CA GLY A 124 14.46 2.64 -6.37
C GLY A 124 13.54 1.88 -5.42
N THR A 125 12.23 2.04 -5.60
CA THR A 125 11.19 1.38 -4.80
C THR A 125 10.03 0.90 -5.69
N PRO A 126 9.28 -0.14 -5.26
CA PRO A 126 9.54 -0.98 -4.10
C PRO A 126 10.69 -1.95 -4.32
N ILE A 127 11.41 -2.28 -3.26
CA ILE A 127 12.35 -3.41 -3.22
C ILE A 127 12.06 -4.19 -1.94
N THR A 128 12.01 -5.51 -2.05
CA THR A 128 11.89 -6.41 -0.89
C THR A 128 13.13 -7.27 -0.82
N ILE A 129 13.82 -7.22 0.32
CA ILE A 129 14.99 -8.05 0.61
C ILE A 129 14.67 -8.88 1.84
N VAL A 130 14.96 -10.17 1.79
CA VAL A 130 14.95 -11.02 2.98
C VAL A 130 16.39 -11.28 3.38
N THR A 131 16.74 -11.03 4.63
CA THR A 131 18.10 -11.18 5.15
C THR A 131 18.16 -12.15 6.31
N ASP A 132 19.34 -12.69 6.57
CA ASP A 132 19.65 -13.32 7.85
C ASP A 132 19.68 -12.25 8.99
N PRO A 133 19.80 -12.66 10.26
CA PRO A 133 19.91 -11.71 11.38
C PRO A 133 21.12 -10.76 11.30
N ASN A 134 22.17 -11.13 10.57
CA ASN A 134 23.37 -10.31 10.37
C ASN A 134 23.18 -9.26 9.24
N GLY A 135 22.06 -9.34 8.51
CA GLY A 135 21.74 -8.47 7.39
C GLY A 135 22.33 -8.93 6.05
N ASN A 136 22.79 -10.18 5.93
CA ASN A 136 23.19 -10.75 4.64
C ASN A 136 21.93 -11.13 3.86
N ALA A 137 21.84 -10.68 2.60
CA ALA A 137 20.67 -10.95 1.77
C ALA A 137 20.58 -12.43 1.40
N LEU A 138 19.47 -13.07 1.77
CA LEU A 138 19.09 -14.42 1.38
C LEU A 138 18.32 -14.41 0.05
N GLN A 139 17.43 -13.43 -0.11
CA GLN A 139 16.61 -13.26 -1.30
C GLN A 139 16.38 -11.79 -1.60
N TRP A 140 16.21 -11.48 -2.88
CA TRP A 140 15.99 -10.13 -3.39
C TRP A 140 14.87 -10.11 -4.41
N ARG A 141 13.97 -9.13 -4.32
CA ARG A 141 12.98 -8.82 -5.37
C ARG A 141 12.93 -7.31 -5.60
N VAL A 142 13.17 -6.93 -6.86
CA VAL A 142 13.08 -5.54 -7.31
C VAL A 142 11.70 -5.32 -7.93
N GLY A 143 11.07 -4.21 -7.58
CA GLY A 143 9.76 -3.83 -8.11
C GLY A 143 8.60 -4.36 -7.28
N GLY A 144 7.40 -4.02 -7.74
CA GLY A 144 6.16 -4.41 -7.09
C GLY A 144 5.78 -5.83 -7.47
N ILE A 145 5.69 -6.73 -6.48
CA ILE A 145 5.35 -8.13 -6.69
C ILE A 145 3.95 -8.45 -6.15
N GLY A 146 3.30 -9.46 -6.73
CA GLY A 146 1.99 -9.93 -6.30
C GLY A 146 2.06 -10.91 -5.11
N LYS A 147 0.89 -11.32 -4.59
CA LYS A 147 0.79 -12.23 -3.44
C LYS A 147 1.53 -13.55 -3.66
N SER A 148 1.30 -14.22 -4.80
CA SER A 148 1.90 -15.53 -5.10
C SER A 148 3.43 -15.46 -5.10
N GLU A 149 4.00 -14.48 -5.78
CA GLU A 149 5.44 -14.26 -5.85
C GLU A 149 6.01 -13.86 -4.49
N PHE A 150 5.28 -13.07 -3.70
CA PHE A 150 5.69 -12.74 -2.34
C PHE A 150 5.73 -13.99 -1.43
N LEU A 151 4.73 -14.87 -1.53
CA LEU A 151 4.74 -16.13 -0.77
C LEU A 151 5.88 -17.06 -1.21
N GLU A 152 6.22 -17.08 -2.49
CA GLU A 152 7.39 -17.80 -3.00
C GLU A 152 8.70 -17.22 -2.45
N LEU A 153 8.82 -15.90 -2.39
CA LEU A 153 9.95 -15.20 -1.77
C LEU A 153 10.12 -15.62 -0.29
N LEU A 154 9.02 -15.67 0.48
CA LEU A 154 9.05 -16.13 1.87
C LEU A 154 9.47 -17.60 1.97
N ARG A 155 8.92 -18.47 1.11
CA ARG A 155 9.25 -19.90 1.09
C ARG A 155 10.74 -20.14 0.80
N ALA A 156 11.28 -19.45 -0.19
CA ALA A 156 12.68 -19.60 -0.61
C ALA A 156 13.67 -19.07 0.44
N SER A 157 13.27 -18.09 1.24
CA SER A 157 14.13 -17.48 2.27
C SER A 157 14.04 -18.17 3.64
N ASN A 158 12.92 -18.82 3.95
CA ASN A 158 12.76 -19.63 5.16
C ASN A 158 11.94 -20.90 4.87
N PRO A 159 12.59 -22.03 4.55
CA PRO A 159 11.88 -23.29 4.28
C PRO A 159 11.00 -23.75 5.45
N SER A 160 11.29 -23.35 6.69
CA SER A 160 10.45 -23.69 7.85
C SER A 160 9.12 -22.92 7.87
N ALA A 161 9.01 -21.84 7.09
CA ALA A 161 7.73 -21.13 6.89
C ALA A 161 6.72 -21.93 6.04
N ILE A 162 7.14 -23.04 5.41
CA ILE A 162 6.26 -23.92 4.61
C ILE A 162 5.10 -24.49 5.42
N ASN A 163 5.27 -24.70 6.73
CA ASN A 163 4.22 -25.25 7.59
C ASN A 163 2.99 -24.33 7.77
N TYR A 164 3.04 -23.11 7.21
CA TYR A 164 1.98 -22.10 7.31
C TYR A 164 1.41 -21.69 5.93
N LEU A 165 1.86 -22.34 4.84
CA LEU A 165 1.38 -22.13 3.46
C LEU A 165 0.31 -23.16 3.09
#